data_AF-A0A816QYF6-F1
#
_entry.id   AF-A0A816QYF6-F1
#
_cell.length_a   1.000
_cell.length_b   1.000
_cell.length_c   1.000
_cell.angle_alpha   90.00
_cell.angle_beta   90.00
_cell.angle_gamma   90.00
#
_symmetry.space_group_name_H-M   'P 1'
#
loop_
_entity.id
_entity.type
_entity.pdbx_description
1 polymer ?
#
loop_
_entity_poly.entity_id
_entity_poly.type
_entity_poly.pdbx_seq_one_letter_code
_entity_poly.pdbx_strand_id
1 'polypeptide(L)'
;MIGQVDDKSFVKSFEKIFSDKVIQLEQAAVLVSKWQEEVYNAAWYPFKFVGTGDGMKVFYEIVDDEDEKLKNLSEEFGEDVKNSVKIALKELNEFNPSGRYAVQRFGILHMEEKPHSKKELNGMYNIRHLKLRRT
;
A
#
# COMPACT_ATOMS: atom_id res chain seq x y z
N MET A 1 -8.24 8.02 4.07
CA MET A 1 -8.62 7.20 2.88
C MET A 1 -7.47 6.23 2.64
N ILE A 2 -7.73 5.03 2.12
CA ILE A 2 -6.68 4.00 1.95
C ILE A 2 -5.73 4.46 0.85
N GLY A 3 -4.42 4.35 1.09
CA GLY A 3 -3.44 4.68 0.06
C GLY A 3 -3.22 6.16 -0.14
N GLN A 4 -3.38 6.96 0.91
CA GLN A 4 -3.15 8.39 0.85
C GLN A 4 -1.74 8.74 1.31
N VAL A 5 -1.09 9.58 0.52
CA VAL A 5 0.19 10.17 0.88
C VAL A 5 -0.06 11.22 1.97
N ASP A 6 0.68 11.13 3.09
CA ASP A 6 0.57 12.07 4.21
C ASP A 6 1.19 13.43 3.86
N ASP A 7 0.37 14.47 3.82
CA ASP A 7 0.75 15.83 3.45
C ASP A 7 1.65 16.51 4.48
N LYS A 8 1.48 16.17 5.76
CA LYS A 8 2.29 16.72 6.86
C LYS A 8 3.77 16.41 6.72
N SER A 9 4.08 15.22 6.23
CA SER A 9 5.45 14.79 5.95
C SER A 9 6.15 15.74 4.95
N PHE A 10 5.41 16.18 3.92
CA PHE A 10 5.92 17.09 2.90
C PHE A 10 6.03 18.53 3.43
N VAL A 11 5.02 19.03 4.13
CA VAL A 11 5.08 20.38 4.75
C VAL A 11 6.30 20.50 5.65
N LYS A 12 6.55 19.49 6.50
CA LYS A 12 7.72 19.44 7.39
C LYS A 12 9.06 19.44 6.63
N SER A 13 9.13 18.81 5.47
CA SER A 13 10.35 18.86 4.63
C SER A 13 10.64 20.27 4.12
N PHE A 14 9.59 21.06 3.85
CA PHE A 14 9.69 22.42 3.34
C PHE A 14 9.92 23.49 4.41
N GLU A 15 9.68 23.21 5.70
CA GLU A 15 9.93 24.15 6.81
C GLU A 15 11.39 24.65 6.86
N LYS A 16 12.34 23.82 6.40
CA LYS A 16 13.76 24.17 6.35
C LYS A 16 14.16 24.96 5.10
N ILE A 17 13.31 24.98 4.08
CA ILE A 17 13.59 25.54 2.75
C ILE A 17 12.91 26.90 2.59
N PHE A 18 11.67 27.01 3.04
CA PHE A 18 10.86 28.23 2.93
C PHE A 18 10.51 28.75 4.31
N SER A 19 10.64 30.06 4.53
CA SER A 19 10.16 30.72 5.75
C SER A 19 8.66 31.05 5.70
N ASP A 20 8.11 31.22 4.50
CA ASP A 20 6.70 31.52 4.28
C ASP A 20 5.85 30.24 4.32
N LYS A 21 4.88 30.23 5.25
CA LYS A 21 4.00 29.07 5.46
C LYS A 21 3.04 28.81 4.29
N VAL A 22 2.61 29.85 3.57
CA VAL A 22 1.75 29.69 2.39
C VAL A 22 2.55 28.98 1.29
N ILE A 23 3.79 29.40 1.06
CA ILE A 23 4.68 28.76 0.08
C ILE A 23 4.95 27.29 0.45
N GLN A 24 5.20 27.00 1.74
CA GLN A 24 5.37 25.61 2.21
C GLN A 24 4.15 24.74 1.89
N LEU A 25 2.93 25.24 2.16
CA LEU A 25 1.69 24.52 1.91
C LEU A 25 1.41 24.31 0.42
N GLU A 26 1.66 25.33 -0.41
CA GLU A 26 1.47 25.22 -1.86
C GLU A 26 2.44 24.20 -2.49
N GLN A 27 3.72 24.25 -2.12
CA GLN A 27 4.72 23.29 -2.61
C GLN A 27 4.43 21.87 -2.12
N ALA A 28 4.05 21.71 -0.85
CA ALA A 28 3.63 20.42 -0.32
C ALA A 28 2.42 19.86 -1.07
N ALA A 29 1.39 20.68 -1.32
CA ALA A 29 0.19 20.24 -2.03
C ALA A 29 0.50 19.74 -3.44
N VAL A 30 1.31 20.49 -4.21
CA VAL A 30 1.74 20.09 -5.56
C VAL A 30 2.48 18.75 -5.53
N LEU A 31 3.41 18.59 -4.58
CA LEU A 31 4.23 17.39 -4.50
C LEU A 31 3.44 16.17 -4.00
N VAL A 32 2.54 16.36 -3.03
CA VAL A 32 1.61 15.33 -2.56
C VAL A 32 0.72 14.86 -3.71
N SER A 33 0.15 15.77 -4.51
CA SER A 33 -0.67 15.39 -5.67
C SER A 33 0.13 14.56 -6.68
N LYS A 34 1.35 14.98 -7.03
CA LYS A 34 2.24 14.22 -7.93
C LYS A 34 2.52 12.81 -7.41
N TRP A 35 2.88 12.68 -6.14
CA TRP A 35 3.17 11.36 -5.56
C TRP A 35 1.92 10.51 -5.39
N GLN A 36 0.78 11.13 -5.15
CA GLN A 36 -0.49 10.42 -5.08
C GLN A 36 -0.85 9.78 -6.43
N GLU A 37 -0.59 10.47 -7.54
CA GLU A 37 -0.76 9.93 -8.90
C GLU A 37 0.18 8.75 -9.16
N GLU A 38 1.45 8.87 -8.76
CA GLU A 38 2.43 7.78 -8.88
C GLU A 38 2.00 6.57 -8.05
N VAL A 39 1.56 6.77 -6.81
CA VAL A 39 1.06 5.70 -5.94
C VAL A 39 -0.12 4.93 -6.56
N TYR A 40 -0.96 5.62 -7.34
CA TYR A 40 -2.08 5.00 -8.07
C TYR A 40 -1.69 4.45 -9.44
N ASN A 41 -0.49 4.73 -9.93
CA ASN A 41 -0.01 4.25 -11.20
C ASN A 41 0.33 2.77 -11.12
N ALA A 42 -0.57 1.93 -11.63
CA ALA A 42 -0.36 0.48 -11.67
C ALA A 42 0.88 0.03 -12.48
N ALA A 43 1.40 0.87 -13.39
CA ALA A 43 2.62 0.58 -14.13
C ALA A 43 3.89 0.75 -13.29
N TRP A 44 3.82 1.51 -12.19
CA TRP A 44 4.91 1.62 -11.23
C TRP A 44 4.65 0.69 -10.03
N TYR A 45 5.44 -0.39 -9.97
CA TYR A 45 5.29 -1.47 -9.00
C TYR A 45 6.58 -1.66 -8.21
N PRO A 46 6.89 -0.76 -7.24
CA PRO A 46 8.14 -0.78 -6.49
C PRO A 46 8.09 -1.83 -5.37
N PHE A 47 7.86 -3.10 -5.70
CA PHE A 47 7.70 -4.16 -4.72
C PHE A 47 8.59 -5.36 -5.05
N LYS A 48 9.03 -6.03 -3.99
CA LYS A 48 9.83 -7.25 -4.06
C LYS A 48 9.31 -8.31 -3.11
N PHE A 49 9.54 -9.56 -3.47
CA PHE A 49 9.24 -10.70 -2.62
C PHE A 49 10.42 -10.99 -1.69
N VAL A 50 10.14 -11.09 -0.40
CA VAL A 50 11.11 -11.53 0.61
C VAL A 50 10.66 -12.84 1.22
N GLY A 51 11.55 -13.83 1.19
CA GLY A 51 11.36 -15.13 1.83
C GLY A 51 11.77 -15.11 3.30
N THR A 52 10.99 -15.72 4.18
CA THR A 52 11.44 -16.02 5.56
C THR A 52 11.50 -17.52 5.83
N GLY A 53 12.47 -17.92 6.65
CA GLY A 53 12.69 -19.30 7.07
C GLY A 53 13.72 -20.05 6.23
N ASP A 54 14.23 -21.15 6.82
CA ASP A 54 15.18 -22.03 6.16
C ASP A 54 14.49 -22.73 4.96
N GLY A 55 14.96 -22.42 3.76
CA GLY A 55 14.39 -22.90 2.50
C GLY A 55 13.25 -22.07 1.87
N MET A 56 13.08 -20.78 2.22
CA MET A 56 12.18 -19.83 1.53
C MET A 56 10.72 -20.33 1.37
N LYS A 57 10.06 -20.71 2.48
CA LYS A 57 8.70 -21.28 2.43
C LYS A 57 7.58 -20.25 2.55
N VAL A 58 7.88 -19.04 3.03
CA VAL A 58 6.88 -17.96 3.13
C VAL A 58 7.42 -16.73 2.42
N PHE A 59 6.68 -16.22 1.45
CA PHE A 59 7.00 -15.00 0.72
C PHE A 59 6.03 -13.90 1.12
N TYR A 60 6.57 -12.72 1.42
CA TYR A 60 5.79 -11.51 1.61
C TYR A 60 6.25 -10.48 0.59
N GLU A 61 5.28 -9.71 0.13
CA GLU A 61 5.54 -8.58 -0.74
C GLU A 61 5.80 -7.34 0.10
N ILE A 62 6.97 -6.73 -0.10
CA ILE A 62 7.37 -5.50 0.57
C ILE A 62 7.74 -4.45 -0.47
N VAL A 63 7.59 -3.18 -0.11
CA VAL A 63 8.07 -2.07 -0.95
C VAL A 63 9.60 -2.16 -1.06
N ASP A 64 10.12 -2.06 -2.27
CA ASP A 64 11.55 -2.11 -2.54
C ASP A 64 12.20 -0.77 -2.22
N ASP A 65 13.02 -0.76 -1.17
CA ASP A 65 13.77 0.43 -0.76
C ASP A 65 14.84 0.88 -1.77
N GLU A 66 15.20 0.02 -2.73
CA GLU A 66 16.15 0.33 -3.79
C GLU A 66 15.49 0.90 -5.07
N ASP A 67 14.16 1.05 -5.09
CA ASP A 67 13.46 1.67 -6.21
C ASP A 67 14.00 3.10 -6.47
N GLU A 68 14.35 3.38 -7.72
CA GLU A 68 15.01 4.63 -8.11
C GLU A 68 14.16 5.86 -7.78
N LYS A 69 12.83 5.80 -7.98
CA LYS A 69 11.94 6.92 -7.65
C LYS A 69 11.91 7.16 -6.15
N LEU A 70 11.82 6.10 -5.34
CA LEU A 70 11.84 6.23 -3.88
C LEU A 70 13.18 6.73 -3.33
N LYS A 71 14.30 6.32 -3.93
CA LYS A 71 15.63 6.82 -3.55
C LYS A 71 15.76 8.31 -3.82
N ASN A 72 15.41 8.75 -5.04
CA ASN A 72 15.42 10.16 -5.41
C ASN A 72 14.51 10.99 -4.49
N LEU A 73 13.34 10.46 -4.12
CA LEU A 73 12.42 11.10 -3.18
C LEU A 73 13.06 11.36 -1.81
N SER A 74 13.73 10.35 -1.24
CA SER A 74 14.41 10.49 0.05
C SER A 74 15.63 11.41 -0.01
N GLU A 75 16.35 11.43 -1.13
CA GLU A 75 17.51 12.30 -1.33
C GLU A 75 17.10 13.77 -1.39
N GLU A 76 15.97 14.07 -2.02
CA GLU A 76 15.49 15.45 -2.21
C GLU A 76 14.69 15.97 -1.00
N PHE A 77 13.81 15.14 -0.42
CA PHE A 77 12.84 15.58 0.59
C PHE A 77 12.96 14.87 1.95
N GLY A 78 13.85 13.88 2.04
CA GLY A 78 14.14 13.15 3.28
C GLY A 78 13.33 11.86 3.47
N GLU A 79 13.78 11.07 4.45
CA GLU A 79 13.26 9.73 4.72
C GLU A 79 11.79 9.73 5.21
N ASP A 80 11.36 10.78 5.93
CA ASP A 80 9.97 10.94 6.37
C ASP A 80 9.00 10.96 5.18
N VAL A 81 9.40 11.65 4.10
CA VAL A 81 8.61 11.77 2.87
C VAL A 81 8.59 10.44 2.08
N LYS A 82 9.72 9.75 1.98
CA LYS A 82 9.74 8.39 1.41
C LYS A 82 8.83 7.43 2.18
N ASN A 83 8.86 7.49 3.51
CA ASN A 83 8.05 6.62 4.36
C ASN A 83 6.55 6.86 4.20
N SER A 84 6.10 8.11 4.03
CA SER A 84 4.68 8.39 3.79
C SER A 84 4.19 7.76 2.49
N VAL A 85 4.98 7.82 1.42
CA VAL A 85 4.68 7.17 0.14
C VAL A 85 4.69 5.64 0.27
N LYS A 86 5.66 5.07 0.99
CA LYS A 86 5.72 3.62 1.25
C LYS A 86 4.49 3.11 2.00
N ILE A 87 3.99 3.86 2.98
CA ILE A 87 2.78 3.50 3.73
C ILE A 87 1.58 3.50 2.77
N ALA A 88 1.42 4.54 1.95
CA ALA A 88 0.34 4.62 0.98
C ALA A 88 0.36 3.45 -0.03
N LEU A 89 1.54 3.09 -0.53
CA LEU A 89 1.72 1.95 -1.43
C LEU A 89 1.33 0.62 -0.76
N LYS A 90 1.76 0.39 0.49
CA LYS A 90 1.43 -0.83 1.23
C LYS A 90 -0.07 -0.95 1.48
N GLU A 91 -0.70 0.13 1.94
CA GLU A 91 -2.14 0.16 2.19
C GLU A 91 -2.95 -0.18 0.93
N LEU A 92 -2.55 0.32 -0.24
CA LEU A 92 -3.23 -0.02 -1.51
C LEU A 92 -2.98 -1.45 -1.95
N ASN A 93 -1.75 -1.93 -1.79
CA ASN A 93 -1.41 -3.28 -2.20
C ASN A 93 -2.09 -4.33 -1.31
N GLU A 94 -2.26 -4.04 -0.02
CA GLU A 94 -3.02 -4.88 0.91
C GLU A 94 -4.53 -4.86 0.61
N PHE A 95 -5.08 -3.70 0.25
CA PHE A 95 -6.51 -3.55 0.01
C PHE A 95 -6.95 -4.02 -1.39
N ASN A 96 -6.16 -3.72 -2.43
CA ASN A 96 -6.46 -4.07 -3.82
C ASN A 96 -5.17 -4.41 -4.59
N PRO A 97 -4.60 -5.61 -4.36
CA PRO A 97 -3.33 -6.01 -4.97
C PRO A 97 -3.38 -6.07 -6.50
N SER A 98 -4.57 -6.31 -7.09
CA SER A 98 -4.73 -6.44 -8.55
C SER A 98 -5.04 -5.13 -9.27
N GLY A 99 -5.47 -4.07 -8.58
CA GLY A 99 -6.02 -2.88 -9.22
C GLY A 99 -5.57 -1.51 -8.70
N ARG A 100 -5.07 -1.39 -7.46
CA ARG A 100 -4.48 -0.16 -6.87
C ARG A 100 -5.27 1.16 -6.97
N TYR A 101 -6.54 1.17 -7.40
CA TYR A 101 -7.38 2.37 -7.34
C TYR A 101 -7.78 2.70 -5.90
N ALA A 102 -7.82 4.01 -5.57
CA ALA A 102 -8.37 4.50 -4.32
C ALA A 102 -9.85 4.13 -4.21
N VAL A 103 -10.20 3.24 -3.28
CA VAL A 103 -11.61 3.00 -2.94
C VAL A 103 -11.93 3.84 -1.72
N GLN A 104 -12.87 4.78 -1.88
CA GLN A 104 -13.38 5.57 -0.77
C GLN A 104 -14.11 4.63 0.22
N ARG A 105 -13.75 4.72 1.51
CA ARG A 105 -14.22 3.87 2.64
C ARG A 105 -15.75 3.82 2.82
N PHE A 106 -16.56 4.48 1.99
CA PHE A 106 -18.03 4.48 2.14
C PHE A 106 -18.71 3.14 1.80
N GLY A 107 -18.04 2.23 1.08
CA GLY A 107 -18.61 0.90 0.73
C GLY A 107 -18.33 -0.24 1.71
N ILE A 108 -17.44 -0.06 2.70
CA ILE A 108 -16.97 -1.16 3.56
C ILE A 108 -17.93 -1.39 4.74
N LEU A 109 -18.54 -0.32 5.29
CA LEU A 109 -19.51 -0.43 6.39
C LEU A 109 -20.81 -1.17 5.98
N HIS A 110 -21.24 -1.05 4.71
CA HIS A 110 -22.43 -1.76 4.23
C HIS A 110 -22.16 -3.24 3.89
N MET A 111 -20.91 -3.66 3.73
CA MET A 111 -20.55 -5.07 3.53
C MET A 111 -20.29 -5.81 4.84
N GLU A 112 -19.96 -5.10 5.93
CA GLU A 112 -19.76 -5.71 7.25
C GLU A 112 -21.07 -5.95 8.03
N GLU A 113 -22.20 -5.41 7.60
CA GLU A 113 -23.53 -5.70 8.18
C GLU A 113 -24.44 -6.51 7.26
N LYS A 114 -24.04 -7.76 6.95
CA LYS A 114 -25.02 -8.86 6.80
C LYS A 114 -24.51 -10.12 7.50
N PRO A 115 -25.02 -10.46 8.71
CA PRO A 115 -24.72 -11.73 9.32
C PRO A 115 -25.63 -12.79 8.68
N HIS A 116 -25.18 -13.44 7.60
CA HIS A 116 -25.82 -14.67 7.12
C HIS A 116 -24.85 -15.86 7.27
N SER A 117 -25.03 -16.52 8.42
CA SER A 117 -24.76 -17.92 8.76
C SER A 117 -23.37 -18.53 8.50
N LYS A 118 -22.61 -18.65 9.61
CA LYS A 118 -21.51 -19.61 9.88
C LYS A 118 -21.87 -21.11 9.73
N LYS A 119 -22.72 -21.54 8.79
CA LYS A 119 -23.09 -22.97 8.64
C LYS A 119 -22.74 -23.63 7.31
N GLU A 120 -22.14 -22.94 6.35
CA GLU A 120 -21.88 -23.54 5.03
C GLU A 120 -20.40 -23.64 4.61
N LEU A 121 -19.46 -23.13 5.42
CA LEU A 121 -18.02 -23.24 5.11
C LEU A 121 -17.33 -24.51 5.64
N ASN A 122 -18.04 -25.43 6.30
CA ASN A 122 -17.46 -26.72 6.73
C ASN A 122 -17.57 -27.83 5.67
N GLY A 123 -18.08 -27.53 4.47
CA GLY A 123 -18.24 -28.49 3.37
C GLY A 123 -17.10 -28.53 2.34
N MET A 124 -16.22 -27.51 2.31
CA MET A 124 -15.23 -27.37 1.22
C MET A 124 -13.81 -27.82 1.57
N TYR A 125 -13.52 -28.19 2.82
CA TYR A 125 -12.18 -28.63 3.24
C TYR A 125 -11.97 -30.15 3.40
N ASN A 126 -12.99 -30.99 3.14
CA ASN A 126 -12.87 -32.45 3.30
C ASN A 126 -12.99 -33.30 2.01
N ILE A 127 -13.04 -32.70 0.81
CA ILE A 127 -13.20 -33.48 -0.46
C ILE A 127 -11.89 -33.62 -1.25
N ARG A 128 -10.79 -32.95 -0.85
CA ARG A 128 -9.50 -33.03 -1.58
C ARG A 128 -8.54 -34.13 -1.12
N HIS A 129 -8.89 -34.96 -0.12
CA HIS A 129 -8.04 -36.07 0.34
C HIS A 129 -8.63 -37.49 0.21
N LEU A 130 -9.73 -37.70 -0.53
CA LEU A 130 -10.32 -39.04 -0.71
C LEU A 130 -10.35 -39.58 -2.15
N LYS A 131 -9.63 -38.97 -3.10
CA LYS A 131 -9.57 -39.47 -4.50
C LYS A 131 -8.30 -40.24 -4.90
N LEU A 132 -7.50 -40.72 -3.93
CA LEU A 132 -6.40 -41.65 -4.21
C LEU A 132 -6.37 -42.80 -3.20
N ARG A 133 -7.27 -43.77 -3.39
CA ARG A 133 -7.11 -45.22 -3.11
C ARG A 133 -8.47 -45.93 -3.20
N ARG A 134 -8.81 -46.43 -4.40
CA ARG A 134 -9.68 -47.59 -4.60
C ARG A 134 -9.15 -48.39 -5.79
N THR A 135 -8.39 -49.43 -5.47
CA THR A 135 -8.40 -50.75 -6.11
C THR A 135 -8.38 -51.74 -4.97
#